data_AF-A0A956SZ93-F1
#
_entry.id   AF-A0A956SZ93-F1
#
_cell.length_a   1.000
_cell.length_b   1.000
_cell.length_c   1.000
_cell.angle_alpha   90.00
_cell.angle_beta   90.00
_cell.angle_gamma   90.00
#
_symmetry.space_group_name_H-M   'P 1'
#
loop_
_entity.id
_entity.type
_entity.pdbx_description
1 polymer ?
#
loop_
_entity_poly.entity_id
_entity_poly.type
_entity_poly.pdbx_seq_one_letter_code
_entity_poly.pdbx_strand_id
1 'polypeptide(L)'
;MAYVGMNQMYRAMPHQCGCGGPSPYGPIGYPQPTSPPASMQYGLGMLSAMLNGMMQLQQAYGSYLGQQPSPQQPPSYPTQPAPQTQAQPHGKVIDQMGDGDDNRQVASGTHGNDQITQMGRGGDDTQIAAGKKGNDLIHQKGGKGDDSQKASGGNGRDVIIQKGARGDDNQNASGGKGRDFITQFGGRGDDVQKARGGKGRDNITQKGGAGDDSIHVAAGQGKDKVVINGGRGDDRIVYKVSSGKDKATVRGGKGNDTLLLEVGKKQNVTVLNKNGKVIFKRGNGGTVVKVDGVESLKVNGKKVR
;
A
#
# COMPACT_ATOMS: atom_id res chain seq x y z
N MET A 1 77.06 27.13 -20.81
CA MET A 1 77.14 25.66 -20.95
C MET A 1 75.90 25.11 -20.26
N ALA A 2 74.82 24.70 -20.91
CA ALA A 2 74.60 24.02 -22.21
C ALA A 2 74.70 22.48 -22.13
N TYR A 3 73.54 21.85 -21.92
CA TYR A 3 73.12 20.51 -22.38
C TYR A 3 71.58 20.60 -22.45
N VAL A 4 70.96 20.87 -23.60
CA VAL A 4 70.72 19.99 -24.77
C VAL A 4 69.66 18.92 -24.46
N GLY A 5 68.57 18.90 -25.24
CA GLY A 5 67.48 17.93 -25.12
C GLY A 5 66.95 17.44 -26.48
N MET A 6 66.41 16.21 -26.45
CA MET A 6 65.78 15.37 -27.50
C MET A 6 65.04 14.22 -26.77
N ASN A 7 64.06 13.46 -27.27
CA ASN A 7 63.27 13.40 -28.52
C ASN A 7 62.03 12.50 -28.22
N GLN A 8 60.89 12.47 -28.94
CA GLN A 8 60.38 13.23 -30.09
C GLN A 8 58.82 13.12 -30.15
N MET A 9 58.19 13.81 -31.11
CA MET A 9 56.92 13.49 -31.82
C MET A 9 55.83 12.61 -31.15
N TYR A 10 54.61 13.16 -31.07
CA TYR A 10 53.46 12.54 -31.73
C TYR A 10 52.65 13.61 -32.48
N ARG A 11 52.08 13.26 -33.65
CA ARG A 11 51.42 14.20 -34.57
C ARG A 11 49.92 14.32 -34.31
N ALA A 12 49.36 15.48 -34.65
CA ALA A 12 47.94 15.79 -34.56
C ALA A 12 47.08 15.07 -35.62
N MET A 13 45.77 14.97 -35.36
CA MET A 13 44.74 15.52 -36.27
C MET A 13 43.41 15.77 -35.51
N PRO A 14 42.56 16.71 -35.96
CA PRO A 14 41.34 17.11 -35.25
C PRO A 14 40.07 16.43 -35.82
N HIS A 15 39.06 16.21 -34.96
CA HIS A 15 37.70 15.90 -35.42
C HIS A 15 36.84 17.16 -35.47
N GLN A 16 36.63 17.69 -36.68
CA GLN A 16 35.50 18.56 -36.98
C GLN A 16 34.27 17.68 -37.28
N CYS A 17 33.12 18.01 -36.69
CA CYS A 17 31.83 17.36 -37.00
C CYS A 17 30.94 18.37 -37.73
N GLY A 18 30.55 18.07 -38.97
CA GLY A 18 29.85 19.05 -39.82
C GLY A 18 29.20 18.47 -41.08
N CYS A 19 28.28 17.51 -40.92
CA CYS A 19 27.28 17.08 -41.92
C CYS A 19 26.03 16.58 -41.15
N GLY A 20 24.79 16.68 -41.63
CA GLY A 20 24.34 17.23 -42.92
C GLY A 20 23.30 16.34 -43.62
N GLY A 21 22.19 15.97 -42.96
CA GLY A 21 21.13 15.13 -43.54
C GLY A 21 19.85 15.10 -42.68
N PRO A 22 18.65 14.92 -43.26
CA PRO A 22 17.38 15.27 -42.60
C PRO A 22 16.76 14.15 -41.75
N SER A 23 16.04 14.53 -40.68
CA SER A 23 15.14 13.66 -39.91
C SER A 23 13.67 13.92 -40.31
N PRO A 24 12.88 12.89 -40.67
CA PRO A 24 11.55 13.07 -41.28
C PRO A 24 10.39 13.14 -40.26
N TYR A 25 10.60 13.72 -39.08
CA TYR A 25 9.56 13.87 -38.05
C TYR A 25 9.50 15.31 -37.53
N GLY A 26 8.54 16.08 -38.07
CA GLY A 26 8.24 17.43 -37.59
C GLY A 26 7.50 17.44 -36.25
N PRO A 27 7.55 18.54 -35.48
CA PRO A 27 6.86 18.65 -34.20
C PRO A 27 5.34 18.64 -34.40
N ILE A 28 4.65 17.75 -33.68
CA ILE A 28 3.19 17.68 -33.68
C ILE A 28 2.66 18.90 -32.91
N GLY A 29 2.15 19.90 -33.63
CA GLY A 29 1.60 21.10 -33.03
C GLY A 29 0.30 20.83 -32.27
N TYR A 30 0.26 21.18 -30.98
CA TYR A 30 -0.98 21.17 -30.20
C TYR A 30 -1.88 22.33 -30.67
N PRO A 31 -3.10 22.07 -31.18
CA PRO A 31 -4.03 23.13 -31.53
C PRO A 31 -4.49 23.86 -30.26
N GLN A 32 -4.52 25.19 -30.32
CA GLN A 32 -5.13 26.02 -29.27
C GLN A 32 -6.65 25.74 -29.20
N PRO A 33 -7.26 25.71 -28.00
CA PRO A 33 -8.71 25.61 -27.87
C PRO A 33 -9.36 26.90 -28.39
N THR A 34 -9.99 26.85 -29.56
CA THR A 34 -10.76 27.96 -30.12
C THR A 34 -12.01 28.23 -29.29
N SER A 35 -12.29 29.51 -29.03
CA SER A 35 -13.48 29.92 -28.27
C SER A 35 -14.76 29.61 -29.05
N PRO A 36 -15.84 29.13 -28.40
CA PRO A 36 -17.15 29.03 -29.03
C PRO A 36 -17.72 30.43 -29.35
N PRO A 37 -18.46 30.60 -30.46
CA PRO A 37 -19.01 31.89 -30.85
C PRO A 37 -20.19 32.30 -29.96
N ALA A 38 -20.33 33.60 -29.70
CA ALA A 38 -21.43 34.14 -28.92
C ALA A 38 -22.73 34.24 -29.75
N SER A 39 -23.75 33.44 -29.41
CA SER A 39 -25.14 33.73 -29.81
C SER A 39 -26.18 32.94 -28.99
N MET A 40 -26.71 33.56 -27.93
CA MET A 40 -28.15 33.83 -27.78
C MET A 40 -28.43 34.66 -26.53
N GLN A 41 -28.95 35.87 -26.74
CA GLN A 41 -29.15 36.90 -25.72
C GLN A 41 -30.60 36.91 -25.23
N TYR A 42 -30.96 36.00 -24.31
CA TYR A 42 -32.26 36.01 -23.63
C TYR A 42 -32.14 35.52 -22.18
N GLY A 43 -32.89 36.12 -21.25
CA GLY A 43 -33.18 35.51 -19.94
C GLY A 43 -32.78 36.26 -18.66
N LEU A 44 -31.97 37.32 -18.72
CA LEU A 44 -31.66 38.15 -17.54
C LEU A 44 -32.86 39.02 -17.12
N GLY A 45 -33.85 38.41 -16.44
CA GLY A 45 -35.06 39.09 -16.00
C GLY A 45 -36.03 38.32 -15.07
N MET A 46 -35.74 37.07 -14.70
CA MET A 46 -36.69 36.17 -14.02
C MET A 46 -36.24 35.66 -12.62
N LEU A 47 -35.51 36.48 -11.84
CA LEU A 47 -35.19 36.16 -10.44
C LEU A 47 -35.32 37.32 -9.44
N SER A 48 -36.01 38.41 -9.82
CA SER A 48 -36.30 39.55 -8.92
C SER A 48 -37.80 39.68 -8.59
N ALA A 49 -38.69 39.21 -9.46
CA ALA A 49 -40.14 39.36 -9.30
C ALA A 49 -40.79 38.41 -8.27
N MET A 50 -40.18 37.25 -7.95
CA MET A 50 -40.78 36.26 -7.05
C MET A 50 -40.56 36.54 -5.55
N LEU A 51 -39.68 37.47 -5.18
CA LEU A 51 -39.40 37.77 -3.76
C LEU A 51 -40.30 38.88 -3.18
N ASN A 52 -40.92 39.70 -4.02
CA ASN A 52 -41.83 40.79 -3.61
C ASN A 52 -43.33 40.44 -3.77
N GLY A 53 -43.66 39.20 -4.16
CA GLY A 53 -45.05 38.76 -4.39
C GLY A 53 -45.82 38.25 -3.17
N MET A 54 -45.15 37.98 -2.04
CA MET A 54 -45.76 37.33 -0.86
C MET A 54 -45.80 38.23 0.40
N MET A 55 -45.63 39.54 0.26
CA MET A 55 -45.80 40.53 1.36
C MET A 55 -46.82 41.64 1.02
N GLN A 56 -47.97 41.28 0.43
CA GLN A 56 -49.08 42.24 0.31
C GLN A 56 -50.51 41.66 0.24
N LEU A 57 -50.74 40.51 0.88
CA LEU A 57 -52.10 40.01 1.18
C LEU A 57 -52.34 39.88 2.70
N GLN A 58 -51.91 40.90 3.45
CA GLN A 58 -52.22 41.08 4.88
C GLN A 58 -53.10 42.32 5.14
N GLN A 59 -53.89 42.75 4.15
CA GLN A 59 -54.90 43.81 4.28
C GLN A 59 -56.22 43.42 3.60
N ALA A 60 -56.85 42.35 4.10
CA ALA A 60 -58.20 41.96 3.72
C ALA A 60 -58.95 41.38 4.94
N TYR A 61 -60.07 42.00 5.31
CA TYR A 61 -61.10 41.50 6.25
C TYR A 61 -60.64 41.06 7.65
N GLY A 62 -60.15 42.01 8.44
CA GLY A 62 -60.16 41.89 9.90
C GLY A 62 -61.53 42.24 10.48
N SER A 63 -62.48 41.29 10.54
CA SER A 63 -63.76 41.49 11.25
C SER A 63 -64.52 40.18 11.55
N TYR A 64 -64.19 39.50 12.66
CA TYR A 64 -65.13 38.61 13.35
C TYR A 64 -65.03 38.80 14.87
N LEU A 65 -66.17 38.77 15.55
CA LEU A 65 -66.31 39.06 16.98
C LEU A 65 -65.85 37.87 17.84
N GLY A 66 -65.06 38.15 18.87
CA GLY A 66 -64.72 37.17 19.91
C GLY A 66 -63.38 37.45 20.58
N GLN A 67 -63.39 37.80 21.87
CA GLN A 67 -62.17 37.82 22.67
C GLN A 67 -61.77 36.38 23.01
N GLN A 68 -60.59 35.93 22.55
CA GLN A 68 -59.90 34.79 23.13
C GLN A 68 -58.66 35.28 23.89
N PRO A 69 -58.37 34.74 25.09
CA PRO A 69 -57.20 35.15 25.86
C PRO A 69 -55.91 34.69 25.19
N SER A 70 -54.85 35.48 25.33
CA SER A 70 -53.54 35.24 24.73
C SER A 70 -52.99 33.84 25.05
N PRO A 71 -52.61 33.03 24.05
CA PRO A 71 -51.86 31.80 24.30
C PRO A 71 -50.56 32.13 25.04
N GLN A 72 -50.35 31.52 26.20
CA GLN A 72 -49.08 31.62 26.91
C GLN A 72 -47.98 31.00 26.04
N GLN A 73 -46.85 31.68 25.90
CA GLN A 73 -45.71 31.10 25.19
C GLN A 73 -45.26 29.81 25.92
N PRO A 74 -45.13 28.67 25.21
CA PRO A 74 -44.55 27.48 25.82
C PRO A 74 -43.11 27.77 26.24
N PRO A 75 -42.61 27.16 27.34
CA PRO A 75 -41.26 27.42 27.81
C PRO A 75 -40.23 27.10 26.73
N SER A 76 -39.28 28.02 26.52
CA SER A 76 -38.24 27.89 25.51
C SER A 76 -37.23 26.82 25.91
N TYR A 77 -37.51 25.56 25.56
CA TYR A 77 -36.51 24.50 25.61
C TYR A 77 -35.31 24.91 24.74
N PRO A 78 -34.06 24.81 25.25
CA PRO A 78 -32.89 25.14 24.46
C PRO A 78 -32.82 24.17 23.27
N THR A 79 -32.88 24.71 22.05
CA THR A 79 -32.68 23.95 20.82
C THR A 79 -31.27 23.37 20.84
N GLN A 80 -31.13 22.09 21.21
CA GLN A 80 -29.88 21.39 21.00
C GLN A 80 -29.55 21.48 19.50
N PRO A 81 -28.34 21.89 19.11
CA PRO A 81 -27.96 21.89 17.70
C PRO A 81 -28.10 20.46 17.18
N ALA A 82 -28.69 20.32 15.98
CA ALA A 82 -28.84 19.02 15.33
C ALA A 82 -27.48 18.30 15.33
N PRO A 83 -27.43 16.99 15.68
CA PRO A 83 -26.18 16.31 15.93
C PRO A 83 -25.31 16.39 14.67
N GLN A 84 -24.27 17.22 14.74
CA GLN A 84 -23.33 17.40 13.64
C GLN A 84 -22.72 16.03 13.35
N THR A 85 -23.08 15.45 12.21
CA THR A 85 -22.41 14.28 11.67
C THR A 85 -20.97 14.69 11.39
N GLN A 86 -20.09 14.47 12.37
CA GLN A 86 -18.67 14.77 12.26
C GLN A 86 -18.18 14.12 10.99
N ALA A 87 -17.76 14.95 10.03
CA ALA A 87 -17.22 14.46 8.77
C ALA A 87 -16.12 13.46 9.12
N GLN A 88 -16.21 12.24 8.57
CA GLN A 88 -15.17 11.22 8.75
C GLN A 88 -13.82 11.89 8.46
N PRO A 89 -12.84 11.83 9.37
CA PRO A 89 -11.59 12.56 9.18
C PRO A 89 -11.00 12.14 7.84
N HIS A 90 -10.81 13.12 6.96
CA HIS A 90 -10.17 12.88 5.67
C HIS A 90 -8.71 12.52 5.95
N GLY A 91 -8.28 11.37 5.46
CA GLY A 91 -6.86 11.01 5.50
C GLY A 91 -6.06 11.88 4.53
N LYS A 92 -4.74 11.82 4.67
CA LYS A 92 -3.79 12.51 3.80
C LYS A 92 -3.40 11.62 2.62
N VAL A 93 -3.09 12.27 1.50
CA VAL A 93 -2.19 11.70 0.50
C VAL A 93 -0.78 12.18 0.82
N ILE A 94 0.19 11.26 0.88
CA ILE A 94 1.60 11.54 1.15
C ILE A 94 2.43 10.81 0.10
N ASP A 95 2.90 11.52 -0.92
CA ASP A 95 3.78 10.97 -1.95
C ASP A 95 5.23 11.45 -1.71
N GLN A 96 6.14 10.49 -1.54
CA GLN A 96 7.58 10.73 -1.38
C GLN A 96 8.31 10.05 -2.53
N MET A 97 9.08 10.84 -3.27
CA MET A 97 9.78 10.45 -4.48
C MET A 97 11.28 10.70 -4.28
N GLY A 98 12.06 9.65 -4.50
CA GLY A 98 13.51 9.67 -4.49
C GLY A 98 14.11 9.96 -5.85
N ASP A 99 15.42 9.75 -5.99
CA ASP A 99 16.19 10.09 -7.18
C ASP A 99 17.11 8.96 -7.68
N GLY A 100 18.31 8.85 -7.11
CA GLY A 100 19.36 7.91 -7.51
C GLY A 100 20.50 7.76 -6.49
N ASP A 101 20.42 8.49 -5.38
CA ASP A 101 21.28 8.41 -4.20
C ASP A 101 20.46 7.84 -3.01
N ASP A 102 21.09 7.37 -1.94
CA ASP A 102 20.40 6.74 -0.80
C ASP A 102 19.37 7.69 -0.13
N ASN A 103 18.06 7.52 -0.34
CA ASN A 103 17.06 8.43 0.20
C ASN A 103 16.38 7.90 1.48
N ARG A 104 16.13 8.80 2.44
CA ARG A 104 15.46 8.47 3.71
C ARG A 104 14.04 9.04 3.78
N GLN A 105 13.07 8.23 3.37
CA GLN A 105 11.66 8.59 3.27
C GLN A 105 10.89 8.16 4.54
N VAL A 106 10.25 9.12 5.23
CA VAL A 106 9.45 8.86 6.43
C VAL A 106 8.09 9.54 6.32
N ALA A 107 7.03 8.75 6.44
CA ALA A 107 5.65 9.19 6.34
C ALA A 107 4.83 8.67 7.53
N SER A 108 3.85 9.47 7.98
CA SER A 108 2.90 9.04 8.99
C SER A 108 1.52 9.65 8.75
N GLY A 109 0.51 8.80 8.77
CA GLY A 109 -0.89 9.13 8.58
C GLY A 109 -1.51 9.88 9.75
N THR A 110 -2.83 9.84 9.82
CA THR A 110 -3.68 10.68 10.67
C THR A 110 -4.51 9.80 11.62
N HIS A 111 -5.83 9.85 11.49
CA HIS A 111 -6.81 8.94 12.08
C HIS A 111 -7.97 8.67 11.08
N GLY A 112 -7.78 9.04 9.82
CA GLY A 112 -8.66 8.81 8.68
C GLY A 112 -7.99 7.91 7.65
N ASN A 113 -8.65 7.58 6.56
CA ASN A 113 -8.10 6.66 5.54
C ASN A 113 -6.97 7.36 4.75
N ASP A 114 -5.70 7.12 5.12
CA ASP A 114 -4.55 7.75 4.48
C ASP A 114 -4.05 6.96 3.26
N GLN A 115 -3.43 7.65 2.29
CA GLN A 115 -2.65 7.06 1.21
C GLN A 115 -1.19 7.53 1.32
N ILE A 116 -0.25 6.58 1.35
CA ILE A 116 1.18 6.83 1.47
C ILE A 116 1.89 6.11 0.32
N THR A 117 2.54 6.87 -0.56
CA THR A 117 3.41 6.34 -1.62
C THR A 117 4.85 6.71 -1.30
N GLN A 118 5.74 5.73 -1.31
CA GLN A 118 7.19 5.90 -1.15
C GLN A 118 7.90 5.20 -2.30
N MET A 119 8.68 5.95 -3.06
CA MET A 119 9.35 5.52 -4.29
C MET A 119 10.82 5.91 -4.19
N GLY A 120 11.71 4.93 -4.11
CA GLY A 120 13.15 5.14 -3.95
C GLY A 120 13.83 5.45 -5.28
N ARG A 121 13.77 4.45 -6.19
CA ARG A 121 14.31 4.39 -7.57
C ARG A 121 15.72 3.81 -7.67
N GLY A 122 16.62 4.19 -6.77
CA GLY A 122 17.98 3.65 -6.70
C GLY A 122 18.87 4.43 -5.73
N GLY A 123 19.92 3.76 -5.25
CA GLY A 123 20.48 4.01 -3.92
C GLY A 123 19.91 3.01 -2.93
N ASP A 124 20.50 2.92 -1.73
CA ASP A 124 20.06 1.98 -0.68
C ASP A 124 18.95 2.62 0.17
N ASP A 125 17.72 2.64 -0.34
CA ASP A 125 16.65 3.51 0.20
C ASP A 125 16.10 3.04 1.55
N THR A 126 15.90 3.99 2.48
CA THR A 126 15.22 3.73 3.77
C THR A 126 13.81 4.31 3.77
N GLN A 127 12.81 3.43 3.72
CA GLN A 127 11.39 3.78 3.59
C GLN A 127 10.59 3.38 4.84
N ILE A 128 9.96 4.35 5.51
CA ILE A 128 9.19 4.11 6.73
C ILE A 128 7.80 4.76 6.60
N ALA A 129 6.74 3.95 6.76
CA ALA A 129 5.35 4.40 6.69
C ALA A 129 4.50 3.83 7.86
N ALA A 130 3.59 4.66 8.40
CA ALA A 130 2.65 4.25 9.45
C ALA A 130 1.29 4.97 9.34
N GLY A 131 0.21 4.22 9.10
CA GLY A 131 -1.16 4.76 8.95
C GLY A 131 -1.79 5.25 10.26
N LYS A 132 -1.87 4.35 11.27
CA LYS A 132 -2.39 4.48 12.67
C LYS A 132 -3.84 4.02 12.87
N LYS A 133 -4.80 4.70 12.24
CA LYS A 133 -6.24 4.36 12.27
C LYS A 133 -6.84 4.88 10.97
N GLY A 134 -7.61 4.04 10.31
CA GLY A 134 -8.16 4.34 8.99
C GLY A 134 -8.36 3.04 8.24
N ASN A 135 -8.45 3.11 6.92
CA ASN A 135 -8.33 1.95 6.05
C ASN A 135 -7.22 2.32 5.08
N ASP A 136 -5.99 2.16 5.55
CA ASP A 136 -4.84 2.93 5.03
C ASP A 136 -4.16 2.20 3.87
N LEU A 137 -3.78 2.93 2.83
CA LEU A 137 -3.05 2.40 1.68
C LEU A 137 -1.58 2.83 1.76
N ILE A 138 -0.67 1.87 1.95
CA ILE A 138 0.77 2.08 1.96
C ILE A 138 1.38 1.33 0.77
N HIS A 139 2.00 2.06 -0.15
CA HIS A 139 2.74 1.50 -1.28
C HIS A 139 4.20 1.98 -1.23
N GLN A 140 5.10 1.06 -0.90
CA GLN A 140 6.54 1.24 -0.90
C GLN A 140 7.16 0.55 -2.12
N LYS A 141 8.06 1.25 -2.82
CA LYS A 141 8.94 0.68 -3.83
C LYS A 141 10.34 1.26 -3.65
N GLY A 142 11.37 0.44 -3.51
CA GLY A 142 12.76 0.89 -3.57
C GLY A 142 13.18 1.08 -5.03
N GLY A 143 14.22 0.39 -5.51
CA GLY A 143 14.27 -0.01 -6.91
C GLY A 143 15.61 -0.45 -7.51
N LYS A 144 16.75 -0.08 -6.91
CA LYS A 144 18.12 -0.44 -7.33
C LYS A 144 19.10 -0.13 -6.19
N GLY A 145 19.40 -1.12 -5.36
CA GLY A 145 20.10 -0.95 -4.11
C GLY A 145 19.45 -1.84 -3.06
N ASP A 146 20.05 -1.97 -1.90
CA ASP A 146 19.63 -2.94 -0.88
C ASP A 146 18.57 -2.30 0.04
N ASP A 147 17.32 -2.26 -0.44
CA ASP A 147 16.28 -1.36 0.06
C ASP A 147 15.68 -1.79 1.43
N SER A 148 15.53 -0.83 2.35
CA SER A 148 15.05 -1.04 3.72
C SER A 148 13.62 -0.51 3.91
N GLN A 149 12.63 -1.39 3.79
CA GLN A 149 11.21 -1.03 3.69
C GLN A 149 10.40 -1.45 4.92
N LYS A 150 9.83 -0.49 5.65
CA LYS A 150 9.03 -0.72 6.86
C LYS A 150 7.65 -0.06 6.77
N ALA A 151 6.61 -0.87 6.94
CA ALA A 151 5.21 -0.43 6.88
C ALA A 151 4.39 -0.93 8.08
N SER A 152 3.53 -0.06 8.60
CA SER A 152 2.50 -0.40 9.59
C SER A 152 1.17 0.20 9.18
N GLY A 153 0.09 -0.58 9.17
CA GLY A 153 -1.27 -0.06 9.07
C GLY A 153 -1.67 0.59 10.40
N GLY A 154 -2.56 -0.06 11.14
CA GLY A 154 -2.66 0.09 12.59
C GLY A 154 -3.96 -0.43 13.16
N ASN A 155 -5.08 0.23 12.82
CA ASN A 155 -6.42 -0.19 13.23
C ASN A 155 -7.43 0.13 12.11
N GLY A 156 -7.87 -0.90 11.39
CA GLY A 156 -8.97 -0.82 10.45
C GLY A 156 -8.93 -1.88 9.34
N ARG A 157 -8.64 -1.49 8.10
CA ARG A 157 -8.60 -2.44 6.97
C ARG A 157 -7.50 -2.03 5.99
N ASP A 158 -6.27 -2.30 6.39
CA ASP A 158 -5.12 -1.66 5.80
C ASP A 158 -4.58 -2.48 4.61
N VAL A 159 -3.97 -1.79 3.65
CA VAL A 159 -3.39 -2.36 2.44
C VAL A 159 -1.92 -1.95 2.36
N ILE A 160 -1.02 -2.90 2.56
CA ILE A 160 0.43 -2.70 2.50
C ILE A 160 0.96 -3.42 1.27
N ILE A 161 1.63 -2.68 0.38
CA ILE A 161 2.31 -3.20 -0.80
C ILE A 161 3.78 -2.76 -0.71
N GLN A 162 4.69 -3.72 -0.58
CA GLN A 162 6.13 -3.47 -0.62
C GLN A 162 6.74 -4.17 -1.84
N LYS A 163 7.70 -3.50 -2.47
CA LYS A 163 8.46 -3.95 -3.64
C LYS A 163 9.90 -3.47 -3.44
N GLY A 164 10.87 -4.36 -3.41
CA GLY A 164 12.27 -3.96 -3.46
C GLY A 164 12.62 -3.63 -4.91
N ALA A 165 13.34 -4.54 -5.55
CA ALA A 165 13.14 -5.07 -6.92
C ALA A 165 14.49 -5.50 -7.54
N ARG A 166 15.60 -4.96 -7.04
CA ARG A 166 16.98 -5.21 -7.50
C ARG A 166 17.97 -4.80 -6.41
N GLY A 167 18.37 -5.76 -5.61
CA GLY A 167 19.18 -5.60 -4.40
C GLY A 167 18.72 -6.62 -3.37
N ASP A 168 19.42 -6.73 -2.25
CA ASP A 168 19.14 -7.71 -1.20
C ASP A 168 18.12 -7.11 -0.20
N ASP A 169 16.85 -7.03 -0.64
CA ASP A 169 15.85 -6.11 -0.08
C ASP A 169 15.25 -6.56 1.28
N ASN A 170 15.16 -5.66 2.27
CA ASN A 170 14.71 -5.96 3.64
C ASN A 170 13.33 -5.38 3.95
N GLN A 171 12.30 -6.21 3.81
CA GLN A 171 10.89 -5.80 3.89
C GLN A 171 10.22 -6.21 5.20
N ASN A 172 9.52 -5.29 5.86
CA ASN A 172 8.90 -5.50 7.16
C ASN A 172 7.52 -4.85 7.27
N ALA A 173 6.47 -5.65 7.14
CA ALA A 173 5.07 -5.22 7.11
C ALA A 173 4.28 -5.73 8.34
N SER A 174 3.47 -4.84 8.93
CA SER A 174 2.52 -5.16 9.99
C SER A 174 1.15 -4.56 9.68
N GLY A 175 0.09 -5.38 9.63
CA GLY A 175 -1.30 -4.89 9.51
C GLY A 175 -1.71 -4.16 10.78
N GLY A 176 -2.03 -4.92 11.83
CA GLY A 176 -2.29 -4.42 13.17
C GLY A 176 -3.57 -5.02 13.75
N LYS A 177 -4.69 -4.32 13.60
CA LYS A 177 -6.03 -4.80 13.99
C LYS A 177 -7.05 -4.53 12.88
N GLY A 178 -7.60 -5.60 12.32
CA GLY A 178 -8.89 -5.54 11.62
C GLY A 178 -9.06 -6.53 10.48
N ARG A 179 -8.69 -6.16 9.25
CA ARG A 179 -8.75 -7.08 8.10
C ARG A 179 -7.78 -6.65 7.02
N ASP A 180 -6.52 -7.01 7.20
CA ASP A 180 -5.43 -6.35 6.52
C ASP A 180 -4.94 -7.16 5.31
N PHE A 181 -4.30 -6.46 4.36
CA PHE A 181 -3.88 -6.99 3.07
C PHE A 181 -2.40 -6.65 2.88
N ILE A 182 -1.51 -7.60 3.11
CA ILE A 182 -0.06 -7.44 2.99
C ILE A 182 0.39 -8.16 1.72
N THR A 183 1.03 -7.41 0.81
CA THR A 183 1.69 -7.98 -0.36
C THR A 183 3.15 -7.52 -0.40
N GLN A 184 4.07 -8.46 -0.29
CA GLN A 184 5.50 -8.24 -0.42
C GLN A 184 6.01 -8.93 -1.68
N PHE A 185 6.90 -8.24 -2.39
CA PHE A 185 7.72 -8.74 -3.46
C PHE A 185 9.13 -8.25 -3.18
N GLY A 186 10.12 -9.13 -3.10
CA GLY A 186 11.52 -8.71 -3.14
C GLY A 186 11.88 -8.31 -4.57
N GLY A 187 12.67 -9.12 -5.26
CA GLY A 187 12.55 -9.28 -6.70
C GLY A 187 13.75 -9.93 -7.37
N ARG A 188 14.95 -9.47 -7.06
CA ARG A 188 16.22 -10.04 -7.52
C ARG A 188 17.37 -9.58 -6.63
N GLY A 189 17.79 -10.49 -5.79
CA GLY A 189 18.72 -10.36 -4.67
C GLY A 189 18.26 -11.34 -3.58
N ASP A 190 19.01 -11.48 -2.51
CA ASP A 190 18.73 -12.43 -1.43
C ASP A 190 17.76 -11.81 -0.41
N ASP A 191 16.48 -11.70 -0.78
CA ASP A 191 15.50 -10.82 -0.14
C ASP A 191 15.05 -11.29 1.27
N VAL A 192 14.92 -10.36 2.23
CA VAL A 192 14.52 -10.66 3.62
C VAL A 192 13.13 -10.09 3.95
N GLN A 193 12.09 -10.91 3.80
CA GLN A 193 10.69 -10.48 3.91
C GLN A 193 10.01 -10.94 5.20
N LYS A 194 9.51 -10.00 6.00
CA LYS A 194 8.77 -10.23 7.25
C LYS A 194 7.35 -9.68 7.16
N ALA A 195 6.35 -10.53 7.38
CA ALA A 195 4.93 -10.15 7.39
C ALA A 195 4.20 -10.56 8.68
N ARG A 196 3.42 -9.63 9.24
CA ARG A 196 2.54 -9.85 10.39
C ARG A 196 1.15 -9.30 10.11
N GLY A 197 0.10 -10.12 10.14
CA GLY A 197 -1.28 -9.63 10.04
C GLY A 197 -1.67 -8.90 11.33
N GLY A 198 -1.93 -9.67 12.38
CA GLY A 198 -2.05 -9.16 13.75
C GLY A 198 -3.28 -9.70 14.48
N LYS A 199 -4.41 -9.00 14.38
CA LYS A 199 -5.71 -9.42 14.91
C LYS A 199 -6.81 -9.15 13.88
N GLY A 200 -7.40 -10.18 13.29
CA GLY A 200 -8.42 -9.95 12.27
C GLY A 200 -8.78 -11.15 11.40
N ARG A 201 -8.62 -10.93 10.09
CA ARG A 201 -8.86 -11.94 9.05
C ARG A 201 -8.01 -11.60 7.82
N ASP A 202 -6.72 -11.71 8.01
CA ASP A 202 -5.74 -11.00 7.21
C ASP A 202 -5.33 -11.82 5.98
N ASN A 203 -4.81 -11.14 4.96
CA ASN A 203 -4.50 -11.71 3.66
C ASN A 203 -3.05 -11.35 3.34
N ILE A 204 -2.13 -12.29 3.58
CA ILE A 204 -0.68 -12.11 3.41
C ILE A 204 -0.25 -12.84 2.15
N THR A 205 0.41 -12.13 1.24
CA THR A 205 1.12 -12.69 0.10
C THR A 205 2.57 -12.24 0.16
N GLN A 206 3.50 -13.19 0.22
CA GLN A 206 4.93 -12.94 0.04
C GLN A 206 5.41 -13.66 -1.20
N LYS A 207 6.29 -13.01 -1.95
CA LYS A 207 7.03 -13.59 -3.07
C LYS A 207 8.47 -13.13 -2.91
N GLY A 208 9.40 -14.08 -2.81
CA GLY A 208 10.84 -13.83 -2.97
C GLY A 208 11.16 -13.29 -4.37
N GLY A 209 11.96 -14.02 -5.12
CA GLY A 209 11.83 -14.02 -6.58
C GLY A 209 13.01 -14.63 -7.31
N ALA A 210 14.22 -14.21 -6.97
CA ALA A 210 15.44 -14.56 -7.69
C ALA A 210 16.69 -14.26 -6.86
N GLY A 211 16.88 -15.06 -5.82
CA GLY A 211 17.96 -15.07 -4.85
C GLY A 211 17.61 -16.07 -3.74
N ASP A 212 18.44 -16.15 -2.71
CA ASP A 212 18.41 -17.15 -1.63
C ASP A 212 17.45 -16.71 -0.48
N ASP A 213 16.19 -16.42 -0.84
CA ASP A 213 15.25 -15.59 -0.09
C ASP A 213 14.95 -16.05 1.37
N SER A 214 14.85 -15.11 2.32
CA SER A 214 14.49 -15.36 3.72
C SER A 214 13.10 -14.81 4.08
N ILE A 215 12.10 -15.70 4.17
CA ILE A 215 10.68 -15.33 4.17
C ILE A 215 9.98 -15.75 5.47
N HIS A 216 9.60 -14.79 6.30
CA HIS A 216 9.04 -14.99 7.64
C HIS A 216 7.60 -14.47 7.80
N VAL A 217 6.62 -15.36 8.03
CA VAL A 217 5.20 -15.01 8.31
C VAL A 217 4.79 -15.32 9.75
N ALA A 218 4.05 -14.40 10.36
CA ALA A 218 3.17 -14.69 11.51
C ALA A 218 1.79 -14.05 11.29
N ALA A 219 0.80 -14.83 10.83
CA ALA A 219 -0.51 -14.31 10.43
C ALA A 219 -1.23 -13.58 11.57
N GLY A 220 -1.45 -14.24 12.71
CA GLY A 220 -1.95 -13.60 13.92
C GLY A 220 -3.22 -14.24 14.47
N GLN A 221 -4.07 -13.45 15.12
CA GLN A 221 -5.33 -13.94 15.67
C GLN A 221 -6.46 -13.79 14.64
N GLY A 222 -6.73 -14.84 13.85
CA GLY A 222 -7.79 -14.75 12.85
C GLY A 222 -8.24 -16.05 12.17
N LYS A 223 -8.67 -15.90 10.91
CA LYS A 223 -9.04 -16.95 9.95
C LYS A 223 -8.31 -16.64 8.65
N ASP A 224 -6.99 -16.55 8.76
CA ASP A 224 -6.18 -15.76 7.85
C ASP A 224 -5.86 -16.54 6.57
N LYS A 225 -5.53 -15.83 5.50
CA LYS A 225 -5.03 -16.41 4.26
C LYS A 225 -3.57 -16.05 4.10
N VAL A 226 -2.73 -17.07 3.91
CA VAL A 226 -1.29 -16.89 3.68
C VAL A 226 -0.93 -17.56 2.36
N VAL A 227 -0.24 -16.82 1.49
CA VAL A 227 0.39 -17.34 0.28
C VAL A 227 1.87 -16.97 0.37
N ILE A 228 2.74 -17.97 0.46
CA ILE A 228 4.18 -17.80 0.33
C ILE A 228 4.61 -18.49 -0.96
N ASN A 229 5.41 -17.78 -1.74
CA ASN A 229 6.27 -18.33 -2.77
C ASN A 229 7.68 -17.83 -2.46
N GLY A 230 8.69 -18.68 -2.49
CA GLY A 230 10.08 -18.22 -2.63
C GLY A 230 10.28 -17.77 -4.08
N GLY A 231 11.14 -18.44 -4.84
CA GLY A 231 11.11 -18.28 -6.29
C GLY A 231 12.13 -19.10 -7.07
N ARG A 232 13.39 -18.67 -6.99
CA ARG A 232 14.54 -19.24 -7.68
C ARG A 232 15.79 -18.95 -6.83
N GLY A 233 16.32 -19.97 -6.19
CA GLY A 233 17.33 -19.89 -5.13
C GLY A 233 17.00 -20.92 -4.05
N ASP A 234 17.85 -21.09 -3.05
CA ASP A 234 17.67 -22.08 -1.98
C ASP A 234 16.90 -21.46 -0.79
N ASP A 235 15.58 -21.35 -0.95
CA ASP A 235 14.71 -20.48 -0.14
C ASP A 235 14.60 -20.91 1.34
N ARG A 236 14.52 -19.93 2.25
CA ARG A 236 14.47 -20.10 3.71
C ARG A 236 13.18 -19.55 4.31
N ILE A 237 12.14 -20.39 4.33
CA ILE A 237 10.79 -20.00 4.73
C ILE A 237 10.50 -20.39 6.19
N VAL A 238 10.00 -19.44 6.99
CA VAL A 238 9.51 -19.67 8.35
C VAL A 238 8.05 -19.21 8.47
N TYR A 239 7.14 -20.14 8.78
CA TYR A 239 5.74 -19.80 9.07
C TYR A 239 5.39 -20.13 10.52
N LYS A 240 5.06 -19.09 11.28
CA LYS A 240 4.65 -19.17 12.68
C LYS A 240 3.14 -19.38 12.79
N VAL A 241 2.76 -20.60 13.15
CA VAL A 241 1.37 -20.98 13.39
C VAL A 241 0.89 -20.36 14.70
N SER A 242 -0.14 -19.54 14.58
CA SER A 242 -0.77 -18.77 15.65
C SER A 242 -1.93 -19.55 16.29
N SER A 243 -2.71 -18.87 17.16
CA SER A 243 -4.01 -19.38 17.63
C SER A 243 -5.15 -19.24 16.61
N GLY A 244 -4.84 -18.93 15.34
CA GLY A 244 -5.82 -18.77 14.27
C GLY A 244 -6.42 -20.08 13.76
N LYS A 245 -7.22 -19.96 12.69
CA LYS A 245 -7.71 -21.09 11.88
C LYS A 245 -7.39 -20.80 10.42
N ASP A 246 -6.10 -20.65 10.14
CA ASP A 246 -5.60 -20.04 8.92
C ASP A 246 -5.58 -21.05 7.77
N LYS A 247 -5.54 -20.55 6.54
CA LYS A 247 -5.28 -21.31 5.32
C LYS A 247 -4.03 -20.77 4.67
N ALA A 248 -2.92 -21.47 4.90
CA ALA A 248 -1.63 -21.19 4.29
C ALA A 248 -1.39 -22.08 3.07
N THR A 249 -0.82 -21.51 2.02
CA THR A 249 -0.14 -22.23 0.94
C THR A 249 1.30 -21.75 0.90
N VAL A 250 2.24 -22.68 0.99
CA VAL A 250 3.68 -22.41 0.89
C VAL A 250 4.23 -23.14 -0.32
N ARG A 251 5.00 -22.41 -1.11
CA ARG A 251 5.91 -22.92 -2.14
C ARG A 251 7.30 -22.35 -1.85
N GLY A 252 8.35 -23.15 -2.03
CA GLY A 252 9.66 -22.60 -2.38
C GLY A 252 9.59 -22.13 -3.83
N GLY A 253 10.25 -22.84 -4.73
CA GLY A 253 9.98 -22.74 -6.16
C GLY A 253 10.94 -23.55 -7.03
N LYS A 254 12.20 -23.12 -7.07
CA LYS A 254 13.29 -23.71 -7.86
C LYS A 254 14.61 -23.56 -7.11
N GLY A 255 14.88 -24.50 -6.23
CA GLY A 255 16.16 -24.65 -5.53
C GLY A 255 16.09 -25.83 -4.56
N ASN A 256 16.78 -25.73 -3.44
CA ASN A 256 16.77 -26.69 -2.33
C ASN A 256 16.00 -26.10 -1.14
N ASP A 257 14.69 -25.96 -1.29
CA ASP A 257 13.90 -25.06 -0.46
C ASP A 257 13.61 -25.63 0.94
N THR A 258 13.56 -24.74 1.93
CA THR A 258 13.42 -25.11 3.35
C THR A 258 12.21 -24.43 3.99
N LEU A 259 11.43 -25.20 4.76
CA LEU A 259 10.27 -24.70 5.49
C LEU A 259 10.35 -25.10 6.97
N LEU A 260 10.48 -24.11 7.85
CA LEU A 260 10.26 -24.27 9.28
C LEU A 260 8.85 -23.82 9.67
N LEU A 261 8.05 -24.76 10.17
CA LEU A 261 6.81 -24.44 10.87
C LEU A 261 7.08 -24.29 12.37
N GLU A 262 6.97 -23.06 12.88
CA GLU A 262 6.93 -22.78 14.32
C GLU A 262 5.50 -22.96 14.83
N VAL A 263 5.25 -24.01 15.60
CA VAL A 263 3.90 -24.39 16.05
C VAL A 263 3.88 -24.48 17.58
N GLY A 264 3.44 -23.39 18.22
CA GLY A 264 3.45 -23.20 19.68
C GLY A 264 2.69 -24.28 20.47
N LYS A 265 2.95 -24.41 21.78
CA LYS A 265 2.50 -25.58 22.58
C LYS A 265 0.98 -25.82 22.62
N LYS A 266 0.13 -24.82 22.35
CA LYS A 266 -1.35 -24.91 22.40
C LYS A 266 -2.00 -24.86 21.01
N GLN A 267 -1.20 -24.86 19.95
CA GLN A 267 -1.65 -24.64 18.57
C GLN A 267 -1.86 -25.96 17.83
N ASN A 268 -2.98 -26.07 17.10
CA ASN A 268 -3.28 -27.20 16.24
C ASN A 268 -2.91 -26.87 14.79
N VAL A 269 -2.37 -27.86 14.07
CA VAL A 269 -1.97 -27.69 12.66
C VAL A 269 -2.22 -28.97 11.88
N THR A 270 -2.63 -28.83 10.62
CA THR A 270 -2.65 -29.90 9.63
C THR A 270 -1.84 -29.47 8.41
N VAL A 271 -0.80 -30.22 8.06
CA VAL A 271 0.06 -29.97 6.90
C VAL A 271 -0.29 -30.96 5.81
N LEU A 272 -0.59 -30.43 4.62
CA LEU A 272 -0.95 -31.17 3.42
C LEU A 272 0.15 -31.02 2.38
N ASN A 273 0.40 -32.07 1.59
CA ASN A 273 1.25 -31.94 0.39
C ASN A 273 0.46 -31.32 -0.79
N LYS A 274 1.11 -31.18 -1.95
CA LYS A 274 0.52 -30.62 -3.17
C LYS A 274 -0.75 -31.34 -3.67
N ASN A 275 -0.88 -32.64 -3.37
CA ASN A 275 -2.05 -33.46 -3.71
C ASN A 275 -3.16 -33.42 -2.64
N GLY A 276 -2.96 -32.69 -1.53
CA GLY A 276 -3.93 -32.61 -0.43
C GLY A 276 -3.83 -33.75 0.60
N LYS A 277 -2.87 -34.69 0.46
CA LYS A 277 -2.63 -35.74 1.46
C LYS A 277 -1.99 -35.12 2.71
N VAL A 278 -2.49 -35.48 3.90
CA VAL A 278 -1.87 -35.11 5.18
C VAL A 278 -0.48 -35.73 5.29
N ILE A 279 0.53 -34.90 5.57
CA ILE A 279 1.93 -35.30 5.84
C ILE A 279 2.36 -35.03 7.29
N PHE A 280 1.70 -34.07 7.96
CA PHE A 280 1.86 -33.86 9.40
C PHE A 280 0.54 -33.37 9.99
N LYS A 281 0.21 -33.78 11.22
CA LYS A 281 -0.97 -33.31 11.95
C LYS A 281 -0.67 -33.25 13.44
N ARG A 282 -1.13 -32.20 14.12
CA ARG A 282 -1.11 -32.09 15.58
C ARG A 282 -2.40 -31.46 16.09
N GLY A 283 -3.08 -32.16 17.00
CA GLY A 283 -4.43 -31.79 17.47
C GLY A 283 -5.49 -31.89 16.37
N ASN A 284 -6.65 -31.26 16.58
CA ASN A 284 -7.77 -31.25 15.65
C ASN A 284 -8.19 -29.81 15.31
N GLY A 285 -8.47 -29.54 14.03
CA GLY A 285 -8.67 -28.18 13.53
C GLY A 285 -7.40 -27.32 13.63
N GLY A 286 -7.58 -26.01 13.84
CA GLY A 286 -6.48 -25.03 13.80
C GLY A 286 -6.13 -24.61 12.38
N THR A 287 -4.86 -24.30 12.15
CA THR A 287 -4.35 -23.84 10.84
C THR A 287 -4.08 -25.01 9.89
N VAL A 288 -4.40 -24.81 8.61
CA VAL A 288 -4.09 -25.75 7.53
C VAL A 288 -3.01 -25.15 6.64
N VAL A 289 -1.92 -25.91 6.42
CA VAL A 289 -0.78 -25.50 5.58
C VAL A 289 -0.67 -26.47 4.41
N LYS A 290 -0.85 -25.99 3.18
CA LYS A 290 -0.51 -26.75 1.97
C LYS A 290 0.92 -26.45 1.55
N VAL A 291 1.74 -27.47 1.33
CA VAL A 291 3.15 -27.37 0.94
C VAL A 291 3.38 -28.05 -0.40
N ASP A 292 4.15 -27.41 -1.27
CA ASP A 292 4.55 -27.86 -2.61
C ASP A 292 5.95 -27.29 -2.91
N GLY A 293 6.81 -28.00 -3.65
CA GLY A 293 8.20 -27.58 -3.92
C GLY A 293 8.95 -27.12 -2.65
N VAL A 294 9.24 -28.06 -1.75
CA VAL A 294 10.03 -27.86 -0.52
C VAL A 294 10.75 -29.16 -0.15
N GLU A 295 12.08 -29.13 -0.16
CA GLU A 295 12.97 -30.28 0.00
C GLU A 295 13.24 -30.59 1.48
N SER A 296 13.08 -29.60 2.36
CA SER A 296 13.37 -29.72 3.80
C SER A 296 12.29 -29.09 4.69
N LEU A 297 11.18 -29.83 4.91
CA LEU A 297 10.15 -29.48 5.90
C LEU A 297 10.58 -29.87 7.33
N LYS A 298 10.57 -28.90 8.24
CA LYS A 298 10.75 -29.06 9.69
C LYS A 298 9.56 -28.49 10.47
N VAL A 299 9.16 -29.17 11.54
CA VAL A 299 8.18 -28.67 12.53
C VAL A 299 8.88 -28.56 13.88
N ASN A 300 8.97 -27.35 14.43
CA ASN A 300 9.75 -27.05 15.65
C ASN A 300 11.16 -27.69 15.62
N GLY A 301 11.88 -27.52 14.51
CA GLY A 301 13.22 -28.07 14.27
C GLY A 301 13.28 -29.55 13.86
N LYS A 302 12.25 -30.36 14.14
CA LYS A 302 12.22 -31.79 13.77
C LYS A 302 11.82 -31.97 12.31
N LYS A 303 12.63 -32.68 11.51
CA LYS A 303 12.31 -32.98 10.10
C LYS A 303 11.05 -33.86 10.00
N VAL A 304 10.13 -33.49 9.12
CA VAL A 304 8.99 -34.33 8.71
C VAL A 304 9.46 -35.33 7.65
N ARG A 305 8.93 -36.55 7.69
CA ARG A 305 9.15 -37.62 6.71
C ARG A 305 7.89 -37.82 5.88
#